data_AF-A0A800VIM1-F1
#
_entry.id   AF-A0A800VIM1-F1
#
_cell.length_a   1.000
_cell.length_b   1.000
_cell.length_c   1.000
_cell.angle_alpha   90.00
_cell.angle_beta   90.00
_cell.angle_gamma   90.00
#
_symmetry.space_group_name_H-M   'P 1'
#
loop_
_entity.id
_entity.type
_entity.pdbx_description
1 polymer ?
#
loop_
_entity_poly.entity_id
_entity_poly.type
_entity_poly.pdbx_seq_one_letter_code
_entity_poly.pdbx_strand_id
1 'polypeptide(L)'
;REEWGLESLEENAHSSTLTTKVFVNGVWMGVHRDPTNLIETLKKLRRKDDVHPEVSIVRDIRERELRLYTDPGRVCRPLFIVEDQHLVLQKKHVRWLTQGTTDDGEDYKWQHLTKSGVIELLDAEEEETIMICMTPEDLEDARLVARGLPTAREREVLRERERDIERAKERERERERNKDRDKGKEKEEDEDETGDPEDKDPSLRKKPRNEASQPHLFTHCEIHPSMILGICASIIPFPDHNQSPRNTY
;
A
#
# COMPACT_ATOMS: atom_id res chain seq x y z
N ARG A 1 28.35 -3.74 -28.41
CA ARG A 1 28.54 -2.36 -28.93
C ARG A 1 27.38 -1.57 -28.35
N GLU A 2 27.60 -0.91 -27.21
CA GLU A 2 26.68 -0.07 -26.39
C GLU A 2 25.16 -0.30 -26.58
N GLU A 3 24.62 -1.41 -26.08
CA GLU A 3 23.18 -1.72 -26.24
C GLU A 3 22.25 -0.93 -25.30
N TRP A 4 22.81 -0.24 -24.30
CA TRP A 4 22.04 0.42 -23.23
C TRP A 4 22.52 1.83 -22.88
N GLY A 5 23.35 2.46 -23.74
CA GLY A 5 23.85 3.82 -23.49
C GLY A 5 24.70 3.97 -22.21
N LEU A 6 25.33 2.88 -21.76
CA LEU A 6 26.27 2.90 -20.65
C LEU A 6 27.61 3.48 -21.14
N GLU A 7 28.01 4.60 -20.55
CA GLU A 7 29.28 5.26 -20.85
C GLU A 7 30.38 4.72 -19.93
N SER A 8 31.58 4.57 -20.45
CA SER A 8 32.75 4.21 -19.64
C SER A 8 33.21 5.38 -18.77
N LEU A 9 33.94 5.07 -17.70
CA LEU A 9 34.48 6.10 -16.81
C LEU A 9 35.43 7.06 -17.55
N GLU A 10 36.21 6.52 -18.50
CA GLU A 10 37.18 7.29 -19.28
C GLU A 10 36.50 8.32 -20.19
N GLU A 11 35.35 7.96 -20.76
CA GLU A 11 34.55 8.85 -21.62
C GLU A 11 33.82 9.93 -20.82
N ASN A 12 33.42 9.64 -19.57
CA ASN A 12 32.67 10.57 -18.73
C ASN A 12 33.55 11.44 -17.81
N ALA A 13 34.85 11.17 -17.68
CA ALA A 13 35.76 11.88 -16.76
C ALA A 13 35.82 13.41 -16.99
N HIS A 14 35.46 13.87 -18.18
CA HIS A 14 35.47 15.29 -18.56
C HIS A 14 34.07 15.91 -18.67
N SER A 15 33.00 15.14 -18.44
CA SER A 15 31.63 15.64 -18.53
C SER A 15 31.18 16.29 -17.23
N SER A 16 30.54 17.46 -17.34
CA SER A 16 29.91 18.14 -16.20
C SER A 16 28.48 17.68 -15.94
N THR A 17 27.93 16.78 -16.78
CA THR A 17 26.56 16.28 -16.65
C THR A 17 26.44 15.31 -15.49
N LEU A 18 25.37 15.43 -14.71
CA LEU A 18 25.09 14.50 -13.61
C LEU A 18 24.78 13.12 -14.20
N THR A 19 25.56 12.11 -13.81
CA THR A 19 25.38 10.72 -14.23
C THR A 19 25.12 9.83 -13.03
N THR A 20 24.45 8.70 -13.25
CA THR A 20 24.20 7.65 -12.24
C THR A 20 25.13 6.48 -12.51
N LYS A 21 25.80 5.97 -11.49
CA LYS A 21 26.67 4.79 -11.61
C LYS A 21 25.81 3.54 -11.71
N VAL A 22 26.20 2.60 -12.56
CA VAL A 22 25.50 1.32 -12.72
C VAL A 22 26.39 0.19 -12.25
N PHE A 23 25.90 -0.58 -11.28
CA PHE A 23 26.56 -1.74 -10.71
C PHE A 23 25.76 -3.01 -11.01
N VAL A 24 26.45 -4.11 -11.30
CA VAL A 24 25.86 -5.44 -11.44
C VAL A 24 26.64 -6.37 -10.52
N ASN A 25 25.98 -6.95 -9.51
CA ASN A 25 26.60 -7.81 -8.48
C ASN A 25 27.86 -7.18 -7.86
N GLY A 26 27.80 -5.87 -7.56
CA GLY A 26 28.91 -5.10 -6.99
C GLY A 26 29.99 -4.68 -8.00
N VAL A 27 29.95 -5.15 -9.24
CA VAL A 27 30.88 -4.73 -10.29
C VAL A 27 30.37 -3.44 -10.93
N TRP A 28 31.21 -2.40 -10.94
CA TRP A 28 30.88 -1.14 -11.63
C TRP A 28 30.96 -1.36 -13.16
N MET A 29 29.81 -1.28 -13.82
CA MET A 29 29.68 -1.47 -15.27
C MET A 29 29.89 -0.19 -16.08
N GLY A 30 29.48 0.95 -15.55
CA GLY A 30 29.62 2.26 -16.21
C GLY A 30 28.74 3.32 -15.58
N VAL A 31 28.48 4.38 -16.32
CA VAL A 31 27.57 5.46 -15.90
C VAL A 31 26.47 5.66 -16.93
N HIS A 32 25.31 6.12 -16.48
CA HIS A 32 24.16 6.39 -17.33
C HIS A 32 23.61 7.81 -17.04
N ARG A 33 23.27 8.55 -18.10
CA ARG A 33 22.77 9.93 -17.99
C ARG A 33 21.30 10.02 -17.63
N ASP A 34 20.49 9.06 -18.10
CA ASP A 34 19.05 8.97 -17.83
C ASP A 34 18.68 7.67 -17.09
N PRO A 35 18.98 7.55 -15.79
CA PRO A 35 18.69 6.34 -15.02
C PRO A 35 17.19 6.03 -14.93
N THR A 36 16.30 7.02 -15.06
CA THR A 36 14.85 6.82 -14.91
C THR A 36 14.32 5.96 -16.06
N ASN A 37 14.67 6.31 -17.30
CA ASN A 37 14.28 5.52 -18.47
C ASN A 37 14.90 4.12 -18.46
N LEU A 38 16.17 4.00 -18.04
CA LEU A 38 16.84 2.70 -17.90
C LEU A 38 16.08 1.79 -16.93
N ILE A 39 15.69 2.30 -15.76
CA ILE A 39 14.94 1.52 -14.76
C ILE A 39 13.55 1.14 -15.27
N GLU A 40 12.83 2.06 -15.89
CA GLU A 40 11.53 1.74 -16.48
C GLU A 40 11.65 0.62 -17.52
N THR A 41 12.70 0.65 -18.33
CA THR A 41 12.93 -0.37 -19.35
C THR A 41 13.30 -1.70 -18.71
N LEU A 42 14.19 -1.73 -17.72
CA LEU A 42 14.55 -2.94 -16.98
C LEU A 42 13.34 -3.56 -16.26
N LYS A 43 12.51 -2.74 -15.62
CA LYS A 43 11.26 -3.21 -14.99
C LYS A 43 10.27 -3.75 -16.02
N LYS A 44 10.14 -3.10 -17.18
CA LYS A 44 9.30 -3.60 -18.29
C LYS A 44 9.80 -4.95 -18.83
N LEU A 45 11.12 -5.14 -18.95
CA LEU A 45 11.72 -6.42 -19.35
C LEU A 45 11.49 -7.50 -18.29
N ARG A 46 11.63 -7.16 -17.00
CA ARG A 46 11.34 -8.07 -15.88
C ARG A 46 9.89 -8.54 -15.90
N ARG A 47 8.95 -7.63 -16.18
CA ARG A 47 7.51 -7.95 -16.28
C ARG A 47 7.16 -8.77 -17.52
N LYS A 48 8.02 -8.81 -18.54
CA LYS A 48 7.82 -9.58 -19.79
C LYS A 48 8.54 -10.93 -19.81
N ASP A 49 9.20 -11.31 -18.71
CA ASP A 49 10.02 -12.54 -18.62
C ASP A 49 11.32 -12.50 -19.45
N ASP A 50 11.69 -11.34 -20.01
CA ASP A 50 12.98 -11.14 -20.71
C ASP A 50 14.14 -11.01 -19.70
N VAL A 51 13.85 -10.48 -18.52
CA VAL A 51 14.74 -10.47 -17.35
C VAL A 51 14.08 -11.32 -16.28
N HIS A 52 14.86 -12.22 -15.66
CA HIS A 52 14.31 -13.13 -14.66
C HIS A 52 13.65 -12.36 -13.49
N PRO A 53 12.44 -12.75 -13.04
CA PRO A 53 11.70 -12.03 -11.99
C PRO A 53 12.45 -11.85 -10.66
N GLU A 54 13.45 -12.69 -10.38
CA GLU A 54 14.29 -12.60 -9.17
C GLU A 54 15.45 -11.61 -9.28
N VAL A 55 15.68 -11.02 -10.46
CA VAL A 55 16.69 -9.97 -10.61
C VAL A 55 16.19 -8.73 -9.88
N SER A 56 16.99 -8.24 -8.94
CA SER A 56 16.70 -7.03 -8.17
C SER A 56 17.32 -5.81 -8.86
N ILE A 57 16.57 -4.72 -8.86
CA ILE A 57 16.85 -3.46 -9.54
C ILE A 57 16.62 -2.34 -8.52
N VAL A 58 17.71 -1.90 -7.87
CA VAL A 58 17.68 -0.92 -6.78
C VAL A 58 18.24 0.41 -7.27
N ARG A 59 17.47 1.50 -7.11
CA ARG A 59 17.92 2.86 -7.42
C ARG A 59 18.11 3.66 -6.15
N ASP A 60 19.35 3.94 -5.81
CA ASP A 60 19.70 4.92 -4.79
C ASP A 60 19.79 6.31 -5.42
N ILE A 61 18.77 7.14 -5.18
CA ILE A 61 18.69 8.50 -5.70
C ILE A 61 19.73 9.41 -5.01
N ARG A 62 20.04 9.16 -3.74
CA ARG A 62 20.92 10.00 -2.93
C ARG A 62 22.37 9.80 -3.34
N GLU A 63 22.79 8.55 -3.44
CA GLU A 63 24.15 8.17 -3.85
C GLU A 63 24.34 8.17 -5.38
N ARG A 64 23.24 8.30 -6.13
CA ARG A 64 23.21 8.23 -7.61
C ARG A 64 23.78 6.92 -8.12
N GLU A 65 23.28 5.84 -7.57
CA GLU A 65 23.68 4.48 -7.95
C GLU A 65 22.46 3.66 -8.35
N LEU A 66 22.59 2.92 -9.43
CA LEU A 66 21.68 1.87 -9.86
C LEU A 66 22.41 0.55 -9.64
N ARG A 67 21.87 -0.32 -8.80
CA ARG A 67 22.45 -1.63 -8.48
C ARG A 67 21.52 -2.72 -8.98
N LEU A 68 22.09 -3.67 -9.71
CA LEU A 68 21.40 -4.87 -10.16
C LEU A 68 22.00 -6.08 -9.45
N TYR A 69 21.14 -6.93 -8.90
CA TYR A 69 21.54 -8.17 -8.25
C TYR A 69 20.90 -9.37 -8.92
N THR A 70 21.74 -10.33 -9.27
CA THR A 70 21.37 -11.58 -9.93
C THR A 70 21.91 -12.79 -9.17
N ASP A 71 22.48 -12.58 -7.99
CA ASP A 71 22.99 -13.61 -7.12
C ASP A 71 21.85 -14.42 -6.48
N PRO A 72 22.07 -15.72 -6.25
CA PRO A 72 21.11 -16.57 -5.56
C PRO A 72 21.19 -16.36 -4.03
N GLY A 73 20.10 -16.71 -3.34
CA GLY A 73 20.04 -16.69 -1.86
C GLY A 73 19.36 -15.45 -1.27
N ARG A 74 18.99 -14.47 -2.10
CA ARG A 74 18.12 -13.35 -1.70
C ARG A 74 16.71 -13.87 -1.41
N VAL A 75 16.12 -13.34 -0.34
CA VAL A 75 14.73 -13.65 0.04
C VAL A 75 13.83 -12.63 -0.64
N CYS A 76 12.86 -13.12 -1.40
CA CYS A 76 11.87 -12.28 -2.08
C CYS A 76 10.48 -12.50 -1.50
N ARG A 77 9.65 -11.44 -1.48
CA ARG A 77 8.22 -11.53 -1.23
C ARG A 77 7.41 -11.02 -2.43
N PRO A 78 6.31 -11.70 -2.80
CA PRO A 78 5.42 -11.22 -3.85
C PRO A 78 4.52 -10.09 -3.36
N LEU A 79 4.43 -9.01 -4.11
CA LEU A 79 3.52 -7.88 -3.85
C LEU A 79 2.70 -7.55 -5.11
N PHE A 80 1.50 -6.99 -4.92
CA PHE A 80 0.73 -6.47 -6.05
C PHE A 80 1.32 -5.16 -6.54
N ILE A 81 1.38 -5.02 -7.87
CA ILE A 81 1.84 -3.78 -8.50
C ILE A 81 0.72 -2.74 -8.44
N VAL A 82 1.10 -1.50 -8.12
CA VAL A 82 0.23 -0.33 -8.11
C VAL A 82 0.70 0.64 -9.20
N GLU A 83 -0.22 1.04 -10.06
CA GLU A 83 0.00 2.06 -11.10
C GLU A 83 -1.07 3.15 -10.94
N ASP A 84 -0.65 4.42 -10.91
CA ASP A 84 -1.55 5.58 -10.72
C ASP A 84 -2.51 5.43 -9.53
N GLN A 85 -2.03 4.91 -8.40
CA GLN A 85 -2.82 4.62 -7.20
C GLN A 85 -3.97 3.60 -7.43
N HIS A 86 -3.84 2.73 -8.44
CA HIS A 86 -4.75 1.62 -8.70
C HIS A 86 -3.97 0.31 -8.73
N LEU A 87 -4.60 -0.75 -8.22
CA LEU A 87 -4.05 -2.11 -8.38
C LEU A 87 -4.10 -2.50 -9.85
N VAL A 88 -3.00 -3.08 -10.35
CA VAL A 88 -2.98 -3.74 -11.66
C VAL A 88 -3.85 -5.01 -11.64
N LEU A 89 -4.01 -5.64 -10.47
CA LEU A 89 -4.92 -6.75 -10.28
C LEU A 89 -6.39 -6.34 -10.55
N GLN A 90 -7.05 -7.06 -11.44
CA GLN A 90 -8.46 -6.87 -11.80
C GLN A 90 -9.29 -8.12 -11.48
N LYS A 91 -10.61 -7.96 -11.34
CA LYS A 91 -11.54 -9.07 -11.09
C LYS A 91 -11.44 -10.19 -12.14
N LYS A 92 -11.10 -9.87 -13.39
CA LYS A 92 -10.89 -10.85 -14.47
C LYS A 92 -9.73 -11.81 -14.17
N HIS A 93 -8.62 -11.30 -13.59
CA HIS A 93 -7.47 -12.12 -13.23
C HIS A 93 -7.84 -13.13 -12.13
N VAL A 94 -8.63 -12.71 -11.14
CA VAL A 94 -9.14 -13.57 -10.07
C VAL A 94 -10.06 -14.67 -10.63
N ARG A 95 -10.96 -14.29 -11.56
CA ARG A 95 -11.82 -15.25 -12.27
C ARG A 95 -10.99 -16.28 -13.02
N TRP A 96 -10.00 -15.85 -13.79
CA TRP A 96 -9.12 -16.75 -14.55
C TRP A 96 -8.33 -17.69 -13.65
N LEU A 97 -7.80 -17.20 -12.51
CA LEU A 97 -7.12 -18.08 -11.53
C LEU A 97 -8.05 -19.13 -10.92
N THR A 98 -9.30 -18.77 -10.66
CA THR A 98 -10.27 -19.69 -10.05
C THR A 98 -10.72 -20.75 -11.05
N GLN A 99 -10.87 -20.37 -12.32
CA GLN A 99 -11.25 -21.28 -13.40
C GLN A 99 -10.06 -22.10 -13.91
N GLY A 100 -8.83 -21.61 -13.73
CA GLY A 100 -7.60 -22.19 -14.24
C GLY A 100 -7.31 -21.87 -15.70
N THR A 101 -8.21 -21.15 -16.39
CA THR A 101 -8.09 -20.76 -17.80
C THR A 101 -8.52 -19.32 -18.04
N THR A 102 -8.00 -18.73 -19.11
CA THR A 102 -8.42 -17.43 -19.64
C THR A 102 -9.69 -17.54 -20.47
N ASP A 103 -10.24 -16.39 -20.89
CA ASP A 103 -11.43 -16.35 -21.76
C ASP A 103 -11.17 -17.01 -23.13
N ASP A 104 -9.90 -17.07 -23.56
CA ASP A 104 -9.45 -17.69 -24.82
C ASP A 104 -9.16 -19.20 -24.67
N GLY A 105 -9.30 -19.75 -23.47
CA GLY A 105 -9.05 -21.17 -23.18
C GLY A 105 -7.60 -21.51 -22.81
N GLU A 106 -6.70 -20.53 -22.74
CA GLU A 106 -5.31 -20.73 -22.32
C GLU A 106 -5.20 -20.94 -20.80
N ASP A 107 -4.29 -21.82 -20.36
CA ASP A 107 -4.01 -22.07 -18.94
C ASP A 107 -3.60 -20.78 -18.22
N TYR A 108 -4.21 -20.49 -17.07
CA TYR A 108 -3.88 -19.32 -16.24
C TYR A 108 -3.58 -19.74 -14.80
N LYS A 109 -2.32 -19.54 -14.40
CA LYS A 109 -1.73 -19.98 -13.12
C LYS A 109 -0.88 -18.87 -12.51
N TRP A 110 -0.34 -19.08 -11.31
CA TRP A 110 0.51 -18.11 -10.61
C TRP A 110 1.62 -17.52 -11.50
N GLN A 111 2.33 -18.34 -12.28
CA GLN A 111 3.41 -17.84 -13.14
C GLN A 111 2.92 -16.76 -14.12
N HIS A 112 1.67 -16.86 -14.57
CA HIS A 112 1.07 -15.89 -15.48
C HIS A 112 0.80 -14.55 -14.79
N LEU A 113 0.58 -14.49 -13.48
CA LEU A 113 0.46 -13.23 -12.74
C LEU A 113 1.79 -12.46 -12.69
N THR A 114 2.89 -13.19 -12.50
CA THR A 114 4.24 -12.62 -12.55
C THR A 114 4.56 -12.12 -13.97
N LYS A 115 4.31 -12.96 -14.99
CA LYS A 115 4.56 -12.63 -16.40
C LYS A 115 3.62 -11.58 -17.01
N SER A 116 2.46 -11.34 -16.40
CA SER A 116 1.55 -10.27 -16.82
C SER A 116 1.79 -8.96 -16.08
N GLY A 117 2.77 -8.92 -15.17
CA GLY A 117 3.06 -7.73 -14.37
C GLY A 117 1.94 -7.37 -13.41
N VAL A 118 1.21 -8.36 -12.90
CA VAL A 118 0.21 -8.17 -11.82
C VAL A 118 0.88 -8.24 -10.45
N ILE A 119 1.88 -9.12 -10.32
CA ILE A 119 2.66 -9.34 -9.10
C ILE A 119 4.14 -9.13 -9.42
N GLU A 120 4.86 -8.47 -8.51
CA GLU A 120 6.31 -8.29 -8.55
C GLU A 120 6.94 -9.04 -7.36
N LEU A 121 8.03 -9.77 -7.60
CA LEU A 121 8.85 -10.37 -6.54
C LEU A 121 9.88 -9.34 -6.12
N LEU A 122 9.83 -8.90 -4.88
CA LEU A 122 10.72 -7.87 -4.35
C LEU A 122 11.59 -8.47 -3.25
N ASP A 123 12.87 -8.15 -3.28
CA ASP A 123 13.80 -8.48 -2.20
C ASP A 123 13.93 -7.35 -1.19
N ALA A 124 14.64 -7.64 -0.09
CA ALA A 124 14.82 -6.69 1.00
C ALA A 124 15.52 -5.38 0.56
N GLU A 125 16.39 -5.42 -0.46
CA GLU A 125 17.07 -4.20 -0.93
C GLU A 125 16.15 -3.34 -1.82
N GLU A 126 15.33 -3.95 -2.70
CA GLU A 126 14.31 -3.21 -3.45
C GLU A 126 13.28 -2.57 -2.52
N GLU A 127 12.94 -3.26 -1.44
CA GLU A 127 11.96 -2.81 -0.44
C GLU A 127 12.32 -1.47 0.21
N GLU A 128 13.60 -1.12 0.33
CA GLU A 128 14.03 0.17 0.89
C GLU A 128 13.65 1.37 0.00
N THR A 129 13.42 1.14 -1.29
CA THR A 129 13.20 2.20 -2.28
C THR A 129 11.75 2.35 -2.73
N ILE A 130 10.86 1.46 -2.27
CA ILE A 130 9.45 1.41 -2.66
C ILE A 130 8.53 1.88 -1.55
N MET A 131 7.28 2.17 -1.92
CA MET A 131 6.21 2.50 -0.98
C MET A 131 5.10 1.46 -1.11
N ILE A 132 4.77 0.80 0.02
CA ILE A 132 3.81 -0.31 0.09
C ILE A 132 2.59 0.13 0.91
N CYS A 133 1.39 -0.04 0.35
CA CYS A 133 0.15 0.04 1.13
C CYS A 133 -0.23 -1.33 1.71
N MET A 134 -0.88 -1.33 2.87
CA MET A 134 -1.26 -2.57 3.56
C MET A 134 -2.56 -3.16 3.03
N THR A 135 -3.46 -2.28 2.57
CA THR A 135 -4.79 -2.67 2.10
C THR A 135 -5.20 -1.87 0.86
N PRO A 136 -6.04 -2.41 -0.03
CA PRO A 136 -6.55 -1.68 -1.18
C PRO A 136 -7.33 -0.41 -0.81
N GLU A 137 -7.94 -0.36 0.38
CA GLU A 137 -8.63 0.85 0.86
C GLU A 137 -7.67 2.02 1.05
N ASP A 138 -6.40 1.76 1.41
CA ASP A 138 -5.40 2.81 1.58
C ASP A 138 -5.11 3.54 0.24
N LEU A 139 -5.27 2.84 -0.90
CA LEU A 139 -5.19 3.43 -2.24
C LEU A 139 -6.40 4.32 -2.56
N GLU A 140 -7.59 3.96 -2.08
CA GLU A 140 -8.78 4.81 -2.20
C GLU A 140 -8.64 6.09 -1.38
N ASP A 141 -8.20 5.97 -0.13
CA ASP A 141 -7.96 7.12 0.73
C ASP A 141 -6.90 8.04 0.11
N ALA A 142 -5.78 7.49 -0.41
CA ALA A 142 -4.76 8.30 -1.08
C ALA A 142 -5.31 9.05 -2.31
N ARG A 143 -6.22 8.45 -3.08
CA ARG A 143 -6.88 9.10 -4.22
C ARG A 143 -7.84 10.21 -3.78
N LEU A 144 -8.57 10.01 -2.68
CA LEU A 144 -9.45 11.04 -2.11
C LEU A 144 -8.64 12.24 -1.62
N VAL A 145 -7.57 11.99 -0.86
CA VAL A 145 -6.64 13.02 -0.37
C VAL A 145 -6.03 13.80 -1.54
N ALA A 146 -5.57 13.11 -2.58
CA ALA A 146 -5.00 13.77 -3.77
C ALA A 146 -5.99 14.69 -4.48
N ARG A 147 -7.31 14.42 -4.38
CA ARG A 147 -8.38 15.27 -4.92
C ARG A 147 -8.84 16.36 -3.95
N GLY A 148 -8.26 16.43 -2.74
CA GLY A 148 -8.71 17.32 -1.67
C GLY A 148 -10.10 16.95 -1.12
N LEU A 149 -10.55 15.71 -1.34
CA LEU A 149 -11.81 15.21 -0.82
C LEU A 149 -11.58 14.57 0.55
N PRO A 150 -12.54 14.72 1.49
CA PRO A 150 -12.43 14.10 2.80
C PRO A 150 -12.49 12.58 2.65
N THR A 151 -11.50 11.92 3.25
CA THR A 151 -11.40 10.45 3.38
C THR A 151 -12.60 9.89 4.13
N ALA A 152 -12.83 8.57 4.03
CA ALA A 152 -13.91 7.91 4.77
C ALA A 152 -13.85 8.23 6.28
N ARG A 153 -12.63 8.33 6.80
CA ARG A 153 -12.35 8.67 8.21
C ARG A 153 -12.58 10.14 8.54
N GLU A 154 -12.20 11.09 7.68
CA GLU A 154 -12.49 12.51 7.93
C GLU A 154 -13.99 12.80 7.90
N ARG A 155 -14.72 12.13 7.00
CA ARG A 155 -16.18 12.18 6.98
C ARG A 155 -16.77 11.66 8.28
N GLU A 156 -16.18 10.63 8.88
CA GLU A 156 -16.60 10.08 10.17
C GLU A 156 -16.37 11.08 11.31
N VAL A 157 -15.19 11.68 11.39
CA VAL A 157 -14.89 12.72 12.41
C VAL A 157 -15.83 13.92 12.26
N LEU A 158 -16.12 14.33 11.02
CA LEU A 158 -17.08 15.41 10.74
C LEU A 158 -18.49 15.02 11.19
N ARG A 159 -18.95 13.80 10.90
CA ARG A 159 -20.26 13.29 11.34
C ARG A 159 -20.36 13.16 12.85
N GLU A 160 -19.32 12.67 13.52
CA GLU A 160 -19.27 12.56 14.98
C GLU A 160 -19.35 13.94 15.62
N ARG A 161 -18.59 14.91 15.10
CA ARG A 161 -18.65 16.30 15.54
C ARG A 161 -20.03 16.94 15.31
N GLU A 162 -20.69 16.64 14.19
CA GLU A 162 -22.06 17.10 13.92
C GLU A 162 -23.07 16.50 14.91
N ARG A 163 -22.97 15.20 15.21
CA ARG A 163 -23.80 14.51 16.22
C ARG A 163 -23.59 15.09 17.62
N ASP A 164 -22.35 15.38 18.00
CA ASP A 164 -22.05 15.99 19.31
C ASP A 164 -22.61 17.42 19.41
N ILE A 165 -22.55 18.19 18.32
CA ILE A 165 -23.18 19.51 18.25
C ILE A 165 -24.71 19.40 18.40
N GLU A 166 -25.32 18.41 17.76
CA GLU A 166 -26.77 18.19 17.85
C GLU A 166 -27.19 17.78 19.26
N ARG A 167 -26.50 16.82 19.88
CA ARG A 167 -26.69 16.42 21.28
C ARG A 167 -26.49 17.59 22.26
N ALA A 168 -25.51 18.45 22.01
CA ALA A 168 -25.28 19.64 22.83
C ALA A 168 -26.41 20.66 22.69
N LYS A 169 -26.91 20.90 21.48
CA LYS A 169 -28.06 21.78 21.20
C LYS A 169 -29.35 21.25 21.84
N GLU A 170 -29.56 19.93 21.81
CA GLU A 170 -30.72 19.30 22.44
C GLU A 170 -30.70 19.47 23.96
N ARG A 171 -29.54 19.20 24.59
CA ARG A 171 -29.32 19.45 26.02
C ARG A 171 -29.51 20.93 26.39
N GLU A 172 -29.12 21.85 25.51
CA GLU A 172 -29.32 23.29 25.71
C GLU A 172 -30.82 23.66 25.63
N ARG A 173 -31.55 23.16 24.62
CA ARG A 173 -33.01 23.33 24.50
C ARG A 173 -33.77 22.73 25.67
N GLU A 174 -33.32 21.60 26.20
CA GLU A 174 -33.90 20.96 27.37
C GLU A 174 -33.63 21.77 28.65
N ARG A 175 -32.44 22.34 28.80
CA ARG A 175 -32.11 23.27 29.89
C ARG A 175 -32.94 24.56 29.83
N GLU A 176 -33.21 25.09 28.64
CA GLU A 176 -34.11 26.23 28.45
C GLU A 176 -35.55 25.87 28.80
N ARG A 177 -36.07 24.72 28.34
CA ARG A 177 -37.40 24.21 28.73
C ARG A 177 -37.53 23.99 30.23
N ASN A 178 -36.49 23.49 30.89
CA ASN A 178 -36.48 23.28 32.34
C ASN A 178 -36.35 24.60 33.14
N LYS A 179 -35.78 25.67 32.56
CA LYS A 179 -35.82 27.01 33.17
C LYS A 179 -37.24 27.61 33.18
N ASP A 180 -38.06 27.31 32.17
CA ASP A 180 -39.46 27.75 32.13
C ASP A 180 -40.37 26.90 33.04
N ARG A 181 -39.97 25.66 33.35
CA ARG A 181 -40.70 24.72 34.22
C ARG A 181 -40.47 24.92 35.72
N ASP A 182 -39.53 25.77 36.15
CA ASP A 182 -39.28 26.08 37.57
C ASP A 182 -40.35 27.00 38.22
N LYS A 183 -41.56 27.05 37.63
CA LYS A 183 -42.79 27.58 38.24
C LYS A 183 -43.84 26.51 38.57
N GLY A 184 -43.58 25.22 38.38
CA GLY A 184 -44.58 24.20 38.68
C GLY A 184 -44.05 22.77 38.66
N LYS A 185 -43.86 22.23 39.86
CA LYS A 185 -43.77 20.83 40.32
C LYS A 185 -43.75 19.66 39.30
N GLU A 186 -42.89 18.72 39.71
CA GLU A 186 -42.98 17.25 39.69
C GLU A 186 -42.74 16.48 38.37
N LYS A 187 -41.73 15.60 38.48
CA LYS A 187 -41.41 14.32 37.82
C LYS A 187 -41.92 14.04 36.41
N GLU A 188 -40.97 13.62 35.56
CA GLU A 188 -41.10 12.40 34.74
C GLU A 188 -39.69 11.92 34.38
N GLU A 189 -39.38 10.68 34.74
CA GLU A 189 -38.26 9.91 34.17
C GLU A 189 -38.88 9.19 32.96
N ASP A 190 -38.55 9.63 31.75
CA ASP A 190 -38.87 8.88 30.54
C ASP A 190 -37.57 8.31 29.97
N GLU A 191 -37.56 6.99 29.86
CA GLU A 191 -36.65 6.21 29.03
C GLU A 191 -36.97 6.55 27.57
N ASP A 192 -35.98 6.99 26.80
CA ASP A 192 -36.10 7.07 25.34
C ASP A 192 -34.98 6.23 24.70
N GLU A 193 -35.37 5.02 24.30
CA GLU A 193 -34.68 4.22 23.30
C GLU A 193 -34.77 4.94 21.94
N THR A 194 -33.69 5.63 21.54
CA THR A 194 -33.49 5.93 20.12
C THR A 194 -32.49 4.95 19.55
N GLY A 195 -33.02 3.99 18.76
CA GLY A 195 -32.23 3.03 18.00
C GLY A 195 -31.17 3.71 17.14
N ASP A 196 -29.93 3.25 17.30
CA ASP A 196 -28.79 3.67 16.51
C ASP A 196 -28.94 3.07 15.09
N PRO A 197 -28.98 3.86 14.00
CA PRO A 197 -28.90 3.29 12.67
C PRO A 197 -27.44 2.90 12.38
N GLU A 198 -27.24 1.62 12.06
CA GLU A 198 -26.10 0.99 11.36
C GLU A 198 -25.08 1.96 10.70
N ASP A 199 -23.77 1.75 10.69
CA ASP A 199 -23.00 0.55 11.02
C ASP A 199 -21.49 0.89 11.00
N LYS A 200 -20.78 0.53 12.07
CA LYS A 200 -19.46 -0.08 11.98
C LYS A 200 -19.20 -0.75 13.31
N ASP A 201 -19.00 -2.06 13.26
CA ASP A 201 -18.76 -2.87 14.44
C ASP A 201 -17.61 -2.27 15.28
N PRO A 202 -17.86 -1.88 16.54
CA PRO A 202 -16.83 -1.33 17.43
C PRO A 202 -15.69 -2.33 17.71
N SER A 203 -15.84 -3.60 17.31
CA SER A 203 -14.78 -4.61 17.34
C SER A 203 -13.68 -4.39 16.29
N LEU A 204 -13.92 -3.54 15.27
CA LEU A 204 -12.95 -3.31 14.20
C LEU A 204 -11.66 -2.65 14.73
N ARG A 205 -10.53 -3.19 14.28
CA ARG A 205 -9.21 -2.66 14.65
C ARG A 205 -9.04 -1.21 14.16
N LYS A 206 -8.62 -0.33 15.06
CA LYS A 206 -8.32 1.07 14.75
C LYS A 206 -7.07 1.17 13.86
N LYS A 207 -7.23 1.65 12.63
CA LYS A 207 -6.11 1.96 11.72
C LYS A 207 -5.33 3.21 12.18
N PRO A 208 -4.00 3.26 11.99
CA PRO A 208 -3.18 4.42 12.36
C PRO A 208 -3.67 5.71 11.66
N ARG A 209 -3.48 6.85 12.31
CA ARG A 209 -3.83 8.18 11.77
C ARG A 209 -2.67 8.66 10.91
N ASN A 210 -2.82 8.64 9.60
CA ASN A 210 -1.87 9.32 8.73
C ASN A 210 -2.14 10.83 8.82
N GLU A 211 -1.43 11.49 9.73
CA GLU A 211 -1.40 12.96 9.83
C GLU A 211 -0.50 13.59 8.76
N ALA A 212 0.05 12.78 7.85
CA ALA A 212 0.94 13.24 6.80
C ALA A 212 0.20 14.17 5.84
N SER A 213 0.70 15.41 5.75
CA SER A 213 0.19 16.49 4.91
C SER A 213 0.23 16.26 3.39
N GLN A 214 0.73 15.11 2.91
CA GLN A 214 0.88 14.81 1.50
C GLN A 214 0.36 13.41 1.15
N PRO A 215 -0.26 13.23 -0.04
CA PRO A 215 -0.72 11.93 -0.49
C PRO A 215 0.48 10.99 -0.70
N HIS A 216 0.42 9.81 -0.10
CA HIS A 216 1.41 8.76 -0.35
C HIS A 216 1.27 8.27 -1.80
N LEU A 217 2.36 8.32 -2.56
CA LEU A 217 2.46 7.68 -3.87
C LEU A 217 2.88 6.23 -3.64
N PHE A 218 1.90 5.32 -3.73
CA PHE A 218 2.12 3.89 -3.52
C PHE A 218 2.60 3.25 -4.82
N THR A 219 3.58 2.35 -4.69
CA THR A 219 4.15 1.59 -5.81
C THR A 219 3.69 0.14 -5.79
N HIS A 220 3.40 -0.37 -4.60
CA HIS A 220 3.00 -1.76 -4.38
C HIS A 220 1.93 -1.83 -3.28
N CYS A 221 1.22 -2.95 -3.25
CA CYS A 221 0.27 -3.29 -2.21
C CYS A 221 0.58 -4.68 -1.66
N GLU A 222 0.51 -4.82 -0.34
CA GLU A 222 0.58 -6.11 0.34
C GLU A 222 -0.54 -7.04 -0.18
N ILE A 223 -0.23 -8.32 -0.38
CA ILE A 223 -1.23 -9.29 -0.83
C ILE A 223 -2.22 -9.55 0.30
N HIS A 224 -1.68 -9.85 1.48
CA HIS A 224 -2.44 -9.93 2.72
C HIS A 224 -1.49 -9.86 3.93
N PRO A 225 -1.77 -9.04 4.96
CA PRO A 225 -0.86 -8.88 6.10
C PRO A 225 -0.55 -10.18 6.87
N SER A 226 -1.42 -11.19 6.80
CA SER A 226 -1.17 -12.50 7.46
C SER A 226 -0.03 -13.29 6.81
N MET A 227 0.39 -12.94 5.59
CA MET A 227 1.49 -13.61 4.89
C MET A 227 2.86 -13.36 5.55
N ILE A 228 2.93 -12.44 6.52
CA ILE A 228 4.12 -12.26 7.37
C ILE A 228 4.33 -13.43 8.35
N LEU A 229 3.29 -14.23 8.61
CA LEU A 229 3.35 -15.32 9.57
C LEU A 229 4.04 -16.54 8.95
N GLY A 230 4.93 -17.16 9.72
CA GLY A 230 5.46 -18.49 9.39
C GLY A 230 4.43 -19.60 9.64
N ILE A 231 4.76 -20.83 9.21
CA ILE A 231 3.86 -22.00 9.26
C ILE A 231 3.29 -22.26 10.66
N CYS A 232 4.13 -22.15 11.71
CA CYS A 232 3.67 -22.39 13.08
C CYS A 232 2.78 -21.26 13.61
N ALA A 233 3.01 -20.01 13.19
CA ALA A 233 2.18 -18.90 13.62
C ALA A 233 0.86 -18.82 12.84
N SER A 234 0.81 -19.33 11.60
CA SER A 234 -0.40 -19.33 10.78
C SER A 234 -1.49 -20.29 11.27
N ILE A 235 -1.17 -21.22 12.17
CA ILE A 235 -2.14 -22.13 12.80
C ILE A 235 -2.71 -21.58 14.12
N ILE A 236 -2.14 -20.50 14.65
CA ILE A 236 -2.62 -19.88 15.87
C ILE A 236 -3.92 -19.14 15.55
N PRO A 237 -5.05 -19.44 16.21
CA PRO A 237 -6.28 -18.69 15.99
C PRO A 237 -6.14 -17.27 16.54
N PHE A 238 -6.49 -16.27 15.74
CA PHE A 238 -6.44 -14.85 16.09
C PHE A 238 -5.09 -14.41 16.71
N PRO A 239 -3.96 -14.62 16.00
CA PRO A 239 -2.63 -14.35 16.55
C PRO A 239 -2.41 -12.86 16.86
N ASP A 240 -3.16 -11.99 16.20
CA ASP A 240 -3.18 -10.54 16.40
C ASP A 240 -3.93 -10.08 17.66
N HIS A 241 -4.74 -10.96 18.27
CA HIS A 241 -5.46 -10.71 19.52
C HIS A 241 -4.74 -11.30 20.75
N ASN A 242 -3.61 -11.96 20.54
CA ASN A 242 -2.83 -12.59 21.59
C ASN A 242 -1.63 -11.73 22.00
N GLN A 243 -1.11 -11.94 23.21
CA GLN A 243 0.13 -11.30 23.63
C GLN A 243 1.30 -11.84 22.80
N SER A 244 2.17 -10.96 22.29
CA SER A 244 3.28 -11.36 21.40
C SER A 244 4.12 -12.53 21.93
N PRO A 245 4.52 -12.59 23.23
CA PRO A 245 5.26 -13.74 23.76
C PRO A 245 4.47 -15.06 23.73
N ARG A 246 3.14 -15.00 23.82
CA ARG A 246 2.27 -16.19 23.77
C ARG A 246 2.20 -16.82 22.39
N ASN A 247 2.44 -16.05 21.34
CA ASN A 247 2.55 -16.59 19.98
C ASN A 247 3.89 -17.30 19.74
N THR A 248 4.88 -17.08 20.60
CA THR A 248 6.22 -17.68 20.46
C THR A 248 6.42 -18.97 21.26
N TYR A 249 5.57 -19.24 22.26
CA TYR A 249 5.61 -20.48 23.06
C TYR A 249 4.92 -21.63 22.32
#